data_AF-A0A0J6S3E2-F1
#
_entry.id   AF-A0A0J6S3E2-F1
#
_cell.length_a   1.000
_cell.length_b   1.000
_cell.length_c   1.000
_cell.angle_alpha   90.00
_cell.angle_beta   90.00
_cell.angle_gamma   90.00
#
_symmetry.space_group_name_H-M   'P 1'
#
loop_
_entity.id
_entity.type
_entity.pdbx_description
1 polymer ?
#
loop_
_entity_poly.entity_id
_entity_poly.type
_entity_poly.pdbx_seq_one_letter_code
_entity_poly.pdbx_strand_id
1 'polypeptide(L)'
;SGRAGRSLATEYVAAAAGPDAPAPAPYPVQRGLTQGLREAAVKDGDLGRMQVWAGQAAGLARAVPAGEVVGAIWEGVDAALA
;
A
#
# COMPACT_ATOMS: atom_id res chain seq x y z
N SER A 1 -0.42 8.60 6.36
CA SER A 1 -0.77 9.84 5.63
C SER A 1 -1.56 10.87 6.44
N GLY A 2 -2.34 10.48 7.47
CA GLY A 2 -3.29 11.37 8.16
C GLY A 2 -4.74 11.19 7.70
N ARG A 3 -4.98 10.21 6.83
CA ARG A 3 -6.30 9.66 6.44
C ARG A 3 -6.18 8.14 6.40
N ALA A 4 -7.31 7.45 6.56
CA ALA A 4 -7.35 5.99 6.44
C ALA A 4 -6.91 5.56 5.03
N GLY A 5 -6.09 4.51 4.96
CA GLY A 5 -5.61 3.89 3.73
C GLY A 5 -5.23 2.44 4.03
N ARG A 6 -5.29 1.57 3.01
CA ARG A 6 -4.96 0.14 3.17
C ARG A 6 -3.54 -0.14 2.67
N SER A 7 -2.74 -0.77 3.52
CA SER A 7 -1.37 -1.17 3.23
C SER A 7 -1.12 -2.61 3.67
N LEU A 8 0.06 -3.12 3.34
CA LEU A 8 0.61 -4.28 4.04
C LEU A 8 0.74 -4.00 5.54
N ALA A 9 0.67 -5.05 6.35
CA ALA A 9 0.85 -4.99 7.80
C ALA A 9 2.35 -4.93 8.15
N THR A 10 2.98 -3.80 7.89
CA THR A 10 4.41 -3.56 8.22
C THR A 10 4.59 -3.22 9.70
N GLU A 11 5.83 -3.22 10.19
CA GLU A 11 6.15 -2.80 11.56
C GLU A 11 5.65 -1.38 11.87
N TYR A 12 5.82 -0.44 10.93
CA TYR A 12 5.28 0.91 11.08
C TYR A 12 3.74 0.92 11.20
N VAL A 13 3.04 0.11 10.41
CA VAL A 13 1.57 0.04 10.43
C VAL A 13 1.08 -0.58 11.75
N ALA A 14 1.73 -1.64 12.21
CA ALA A 14 1.43 -2.26 13.51
C ALA A 14 1.67 -1.27 14.66
N ALA A 15 2.80 -0.57 14.67
CA ALA A 15 3.12 0.43 15.68
C ALA A 15 2.13 1.61 15.68
N ALA A 16 1.75 2.11 14.50
CA ALA A 16 0.79 3.22 14.36
C ALA A 16 -0.66 2.83 14.74
N ALA A 17 -0.97 1.53 14.79
CA ALA A 17 -2.26 1.00 15.23
C ALA A 17 -2.24 0.53 16.70
N GLY A 18 -1.10 0.62 17.39
CA GLY A 18 -0.95 0.21 18.78
C GLY A 18 -1.73 1.11 19.76
N PRO A 19 -2.07 0.61 20.96
CA PRO A 19 -2.85 1.35 21.95
C PRO A 19 -2.13 2.62 22.45
N ASP A 20 -0.80 2.59 22.51
CA ASP A 20 0.03 3.71 22.96
C ASP A 20 0.46 4.64 21.81
N ALA A 21 -0.01 4.39 20.58
CA ALA A 21 0.34 5.20 19.43
C ALA A 21 -0.29 6.60 19.54
N PRO A 22 0.45 7.67 19.19
CA PRO A 22 -0.14 9.00 19.15
C PRO A 22 -1.24 9.05 18.09
N ALA A 23 -2.29 9.83 18.37
CA ALA A 23 -3.31 10.12 17.36
C ALA A 23 -2.65 10.76 16.12
N PRO A 24 -2.97 10.29 14.89
CA PRO A 24 -2.36 10.82 13.69
C PRO A 24 -2.79 12.28 13.48
N ALA A 25 -1.85 13.13 13.06
CA ALA A 25 -2.18 14.49 12.65
C ALA A 25 -3.11 14.47 11.42
N PRO A 26 -3.98 15.48 11.25
CA PRO A 26 -4.87 15.54 10.08
C PRO A 26 -4.07 15.62 8.78
N TYR A 27 -4.59 15.00 7.72
CA TYR A 27 -3.99 15.12 6.40
C TYR A 27 -4.01 16.58 5.90
N PRO A 28 -2.93 17.08 5.26
CA PRO A 28 -1.71 16.37 4.88
C PRO A 28 -0.56 16.44 5.91
N VAL A 29 -0.77 16.99 7.12
CA VAL A 29 0.29 17.20 8.13
C VAL A 29 1.03 15.90 8.46
N GLN A 30 0.31 14.82 8.78
CA GLN A 30 0.92 13.50 9.05
C GLN A 30 1.74 12.96 7.87
N ARG A 31 1.34 13.27 6.63
CA ARG A 31 2.10 12.86 5.44
C ARG A 31 3.44 13.60 5.36
N GLY A 32 3.47 14.88 5.72
CA GLY A 32 4.70 15.67 5.83
C GLY A 32 5.58 15.18 6.98
N LEU A 33 5.02 14.97 8.18
CA LEU A 33 5.75 14.47 9.35
C LEU A 33 6.46 13.13 9.11
N THR A 34 5.92 12.29 8.23
CA THR A 34 6.50 10.97 7.90
C THR A 34 7.36 10.97 6.62
N GLN A 35 7.59 12.12 5.99
CA GLN A 35 8.26 12.17 4.68
C GLN A 35 9.69 11.64 4.71
N GLY A 36 10.53 12.14 5.63
CA GLY A 36 11.93 11.72 5.72
C GLY A 36 12.08 10.21 6.00
N LEU A 37 11.27 9.67 6.91
CA LEU A 37 11.21 8.23 7.20
C LEU A 37 10.96 7.41 5.93
N ARG A 38 9.95 7.80 5.16
CA ARG A 38 9.53 7.05 3.96
C ARG A 38 10.53 7.17 2.82
N GLU A 39 11.12 8.35 2.63
CA GLU A 39 12.14 8.56 1.60
C GLU A 39 13.40 7.77 1.89
N ALA A 40 13.85 7.72 3.16
CA ALA A 40 14.95 6.85 3.57
C ALA A 40 14.60 5.37 3.35
N ALA A 41 13.42 4.94 3.81
CA ALA A 41 12.96 3.57 3.64
C ALA A 41 12.96 3.12 2.17
N VAL A 42 12.47 3.96 1.25
CA VAL A 42 12.49 3.68 -0.20
C VAL A 42 13.92 3.52 -0.73
N LYS A 43 14.86 4.39 -0.33
CA LYS A 43 16.27 4.30 -0.75
C LYS A 43 16.92 3.01 -0.26
N ASP A 44 16.61 2.60 0.96
CA ASP A 44 17.22 1.45 1.62
C ASP A 44 16.54 0.12 1.29
N GLY A 45 15.39 0.15 0.61
CA GLY A 45 14.58 -1.06 0.38
C GLY A 45 13.86 -1.58 1.63
N ASP A 46 13.72 -0.76 2.68
CA ASP A 46 13.11 -1.14 3.96
C ASP A 46 11.58 -1.09 3.91
N LEU A 47 10.95 -2.22 3.59
CA LEU A 47 9.49 -2.34 3.60
C LEU A 47 8.86 -2.01 4.96
N GLY A 48 9.56 -2.22 6.08
CA GLY A 48 9.05 -2.01 7.43
C GLY A 48 8.63 -0.57 7.69
N ARG A 49 9.28 0.39 7.02
CA ARG A 49 9.10 1.85 7.20
C ARG A 49 8.57 2.55 5.95
N MET A 50 8.35 1.82 4.86
CA MET A 50 7.70 2.33 3.65
C MET A 50 6.18 2.47 3.81
N GLN A 51 5.55 3.33 2.99
CA GLN A 51 4.10 3.28 2.77
C GLN A 51 3.78 2.28 1.65
N VAL A 52 3.67 1.00 2.01
CA VAL A 52 3.39 -0.09 1.04
C VAL A 52 1.88 -0.25 0.83
N TRP A 53 1.29 0.60 0.00
CA TRP A 53 -0.14 0.56 -0.31
C TRP A 53 -0.51 -0.71 -1.07
N ALA A 54 -1.55 -1.41 -0.62
CA ALA A 54 -1.95 -2.68 -1.19
C ALA A 54 -3.45 -2.97 -0.93
N GLY A 55 -4.12 -3.54 -1.93
CA GLY A 55 -5.47 -4.11 -1.76
C GLY A 55 -5.44 -5.46 -1.05
N GLN A 56 -6.60 -6.02 -0.70
CA GLN A 56 -6.68 -7.32 -0.02
C GLN A 56 -6.20 -8.49 -0.92
N ALA A 57 -6.40 -8.37 -2.24
CA ALA A 57 -5.98 -9.37 -3.21
C ALA A 57 -4.55 -9.16 -3.75
N ALA A 58 -3.69 -8.42 -3.03
CA ALA A 58 -2.34 -8.10 -3.51
C ALA A 58 -1.47 -9.35 -3.77
N GLY A 59 -1.76 -10.48 -3.12
CA GLY A 59 -1.11 -11.77 -3.42
C GLY A 59 -1.38 -12.33 -4.82
N LEU A 60 -2.36 -11.79 -5.55
CA LEU A 60 -2.65 -12.14 -6.94
C LEU A 60 -1.93 -11.24 -7.95
N ALA A 61 -1.12 -10.28 -7.49
CA ALA A 61 -0.37 -9.39 -8.37
C ALA A 61 0.63 -10.19 -9.22
N ARG A 62 0.74 -9.83 -10.50
CA ARG A 62 1.62 -10.47 -11.48
C ARG A 62 2.67 -9.48 -11.98
N ALA A 63 3.91 -9.96 -12.13
CA ALA A 63 5.00 -9.19 -12.72
C ALA A 63 5.05 -9.41 -14.24
N VAL A 64 4.02 -8.91 -14.95
CA VAL A 64 3.88 -9.01 -16.42
C VAL A 64 3.54 -7.63 -17.00
N PRO A 65 3.71 -7.40 -18.31
CA PRO A 65 3.26 -6.17 -18.96
C PRO A 65 1.79 -5.85 -18.65
N ALA A 66 1.49 -4.57 -18.46
CA ALA A 66 0.12 -4.13 -18.13
C ALA A 66 -0.93 -4.58 -19.15
N GLY A 67 -0.56 -4.64 -20.45
CA GLY A 67 -1.44 -5.12 -21.51
C GLY A 67 -1.89 -6.57 -21.33
N GLU A 68 -1.02 -7.45 -20.84
CA GLU A 68 -1.36 -8.85 -20.54
C GLU A 68 -2.31 -8.95 -19.33
N VAL A 69 -2.19 -8.02 -18.38
CA VAL A 69 -3.14 -7.97 -17.25
C VAL A 69 -4.53 -7.60 -17.73
N VAL A 70 -4.64 -6.52 -18.50
CA VAL A 70 -5.93 -6.03 -19.01
C VAL A 70 -6.57 -7.02 -19.98
N GLY A 71 -5.78 -7.61 -20.89
CA GLY A 71 -6.25 -8.63 -21.83
C GLY A 71 -6.82 -9.86 -21.11
N ALA A 72 -6.09 -10.40 -20.12
CA ALA A 72 -6.57 -11.56 -19.36
C ALA A 72 -7.83 -11.25 -18.54
N ILE A 73 -7.98 -10.01 -18.02
CA ILE A 73 -9.23 -9.59 -17.35
C ILE A 73 -10.38 -9.58 -18.36
N TRP A 74 -10.15 -9.02 -19.56
CA TRP A 74 -11.17 -8.96 -20.61
C TRP A 74 -11.66 -10.36 -21.01
N GLU A 75 -10.73 -11.25 -21.37
CA GLU A 75 -11.03 -12.64 -21.71
C GLU A 75 -11.76 -13.38 -20.59
N GLY A 76 -11.36 -13.15 -19.33
CA GLY A 76 -12.02 -13.72 -18.17
C GLY A 76 -13.46 -13.23 -17.95
N VAL A 77 -13.73 -11.95 -18.25
CA VAL A 77 -15.10 -11.39 -18.20
C VAL A 77 -15.96 -11.95 -19.32
N ASP A 78 -15.45 -11.99 -20.56
CA ASP A 78 -16.18 -12.54 -21.71
C ASP A 78 -16.57 -14.01 -21.45
N ALA A 79 -15.65 -14.82 -20.91
CA ALA A 79 -15.92 -16.21 -20.56
C ALA A 79 -16.93 -16.37 -19.41
N ALA A 80 -16.99 -15.42 -18.46
CA ALA A 80 -17.92 -15.47 -17.34
C ALA A 80 -19.35 -15.00 -17.70
N LEU A 81 -19.50 -14.31 -18.83
CA LEU A 81 -20.79 -13.80 -19.33
C LEU A 81 -21.43 -14.67 -20.43
N ALA A 82 -20.69 -15.66 -20.96
CA ALA A 82 -21.17 -16.63 -21.94
C ALA A 82 -22.00 -17.76 -21.29
#